data_AF-A0A943DSB0-F1
#
_entry.id   AF-A0A943DSB0-F1
#
_cell.length_a   1.000
_cell.length_b   1.000
_cell.length_c   1.000
_cell.angle_alpha   90.00
_cell.angle_beta   90.00
_cell.angle_gamma   90.00
#
_symmetry.space_group_name_H-M   'P 1'
#
loop_
_entity.id
_entity.type
_entity.pdbx_description
1 polymer ?
#
loop_
_entity_poly.entity_id
_entity_poly.type
_entity_poly.pdbx_seq_one_letter_code
_entity_poly.pdbx_strand_id
1 'polypeptide(L)'
;MENRLKTSNLTNEGQIMTLKGYYKNLPDSTHPKTEFINEITRRTGVSFTAARNWVVYGMKPNNPKHISVLSEITGIPPEDLWSK
;
A
#
# COMPACT_ATOMS: atom_id res chain seq x y z
N MET A 1 8.54 -22.95 17.03
CA MET A 1 9.40 -22.06 16.21
C MET A 1 8.60 -20.80 15.93
N GLU A 2 8.72 -19.82 16.82
CA GLU A 2 7.96 -18.57 16.72
C GLU A 2 8.55 -17.72 15.61
N ASN A 3 7.83 -17.63 14.48
CA ASN A 3 8.19 -16.71 13.42
C ASN A 3 7.80 -15.31 13.89
N ARG A 4 8.72 -14.63 14.57
CA ARG A 4 8.58 -13.22 14.96
C ARG A 4 8.49 -12.39 13.69
N LEU A 5 7.27 -12.21 13.20
CA LEU A 5 6.94 -11.21 12.21
C LEU A 5 7.46 -9.88 12.76
N LYS A 6 8.56 -9.45 12.17
CA LYS A 6 9.27 -8.23 12.51
C LYS A 6 8.36 -7.07 12.11
N THR A 7 7.43 -6.72 12.99
CA THR A 7 6.68 -5.46 12.96
C THR A 7 7.69 -4.33 13.05
N SER A 8 8.19 -3.89 11.90
CA SER A 8 8.95 -2.65 11.79
C SER A 8 7.99 -1.51 12.14
N ASN A 9 8.07 -1.07 13.40
CA ASN A 9 7.52 0.19 13.86
C ASN A 9 8.01 1.30 12.91
N LEU A 10 7.14 1.74 12.01
CA LEU A 10 7.35 2.93 11.18
C LEU A 10 6.52 4.07 11.76
N THR A 11 6.77 4.40 13.03
CA THR A 11 6.37 5.68 13.61
C THR A 11 7.52 6.66 13.39
N ASN A 12 7.63 7.17 12.16
CA ASN A 12 8.30 8.46 11.94
C ASN A 12 7.36 9.52 12.48
N GLU A 13 7.53 9.89 13.76
CA GLU A 13 6.74 10.92 14.42
C GLU A 13 6.87 12.23 13.62
N GLY A 14 5.83 12.55 12.85
CA GLY A 14 5.72 13.78 12.04
C GLY A 14 5.64 13.60 10.52
N GLN A 15 5.88 12.41 9.95
CA GLN A 15 5.69 12.20 8.50
C GLN A 15 4.40 11.44 8.19
N ILE A 16 3.51 12.07 7.41
CA ILE A 16 2.30 11.44 6.87
C ILE A 16 2.73 10.30 5.92
N MET A 17 2.31 9.07 6.25
CA MET A 17 2.56 7.91 5.40
C MET A 17 1.59 7.92 4.21
N THR A 18 2.11 7.93 2.99
CA THR A 18 1.32 7.82 1.76
C THR A 18 1.35 6.39 1.22
N LEU A 19 0.44 6.04 0.31
CA LEU A 19 0.44 4.74 -0.38
C LEU A 19 1.76 4.46 -1.10
N LYS A 20 2.31 5.49 -1.76
CA LYS A 20 3.60 5.41 -2.45
C LYS A 20 4.76 5.27 -1.46
N GLY A 21 4.69 5.97 -0.32
CA GLY A 21 5.65 5.84 0.77
C GLY A 21 5.65 4.43 1.33
N TYR A 22 4.47 3.88 1.63
CA TYR A 22 4.30 2.51 2.11
C TYR A 22 4.94 1.51 1.14
N TYR A 23 4.60 1.58 -0.14
CA TYR A 23 5.15 0.70 -1.17
C TYR A 23 6.68 0.76 -1.25
N LYS A 24 7.27 1.96 -1.14
CA LYS A 24 8.73 2.14 -1.16
C LYS A 24 9.43 1.54 0.06
N ASN A 25 8.76 1.50 1.21
CA ASN A 25 9.29 0.96 2.46
C ASN A 25 9.08 -0.56 2.61
N LEU A 26 8.36 -1.20 1.69
CA LEU A 26 8.30 -2.66 1.66
C LEU A 26 9.71 -3.25 1.46
N PRO A 27 10.08 -4.30 2.22
CA PRO A 27 11.43 -4.86 2.17
C PRO A 27 11.75 -5.42 0.78
N ASP A 28 13.02 -5.46 0.39
CA ASP A 28 13.43 -6.07 -0.89
C ASP A 28 13.60 -7.61 -0.80
N SER A 29 12.99 -8.24 0.21
CA SER A 29 12.86 -9.70 0.38
C SER A 29 12.13 -10.33 -0.82
N THR A 30 11.99 -11.66 -0.86
CA THR A 30 11.73 -12.45 -2.07
C THR A 30 10.78 -11.78 -3.07
N HIS A 31 9.55 -11.34 -2.71
CA HIS A 31 8.68 -10.53 -3.60
C HIS A 31 7.57 -9.66 -2.93
N PRO A 32 7.75 -9.00 -1.78
CA PRO A 32 6.64 -8.36 -1.05
C PRO A 32 6.00 -7.17 -1.79
N LYS A 33 6.74 -6.48 -2.66
CA LYS A 33 6.20 -5.43 -3.54
C LYS A 33 5.21 -5.99 -4.57
N THR A 34 5.53 -7.14 -5.17
CA THR A 34 4.65 -7.83 -6.12
C THR A 34 3.43 -8.40 -5.41
N GLU A 35 3.63 -9.04 -4.25
CA GLU A 35 2.52 -9.57 -3.45
C GLU A 35 1.55 -8.50 -3.00
N PHE A 36 2.04 -7.32 -2.64
CA PHE A 36 1.18 -6.18 -2.33
C PHE A 36 0.32 -5.73 -3.52
N ILE A 37 0.88 -5.69 -4.74
CA ILE A 37 0.10 -5.34 -5.94
C ILE A 37 -0.91 -6.46 -6.27
N ASN A 38 -0.52 -7.72 -6.09
CA ASN A 38 -1.40 -8.88 -6.27
C ASN A 38 -2.58 -8.86 -5.27
N GLU A 39 -2.33 -8.48 -4.02
CA GLU A 39 -3.35 -8.30 -2.99
C GLU A 39 -4.40 -7.25 -3.42
N ILE A 40 -3.93 -6.08 -3.87
CA ILE A 40 -4.81 -5.00 -4.36
C ILE A 40 -5.63 -5.50 -5.56
N THR A 41 -4.99 -6.18 -6.50
CA THR A 41 -5.63 -6.77 -7.69
C THR A 41 -6.74 -7.74 -7.25
N ARG A 42 -6.46 -8.63 -6.29
CA ARG A 42 -7.42 -9.61 -5.78
C ARG A 42 -8.62 -8.95 -5.08
N ARG A 43 -8.40 -7.93 -4.27
CA ARG A 43 -9.48 -7.28 -3.49
C ARG A 43 -10.32 -6.28 -4.30
N THR A 44 -9.77 -5.71 -5.37
CA THR A 44 -10.45 -4.68 -6.18
C THR A 44 -10.94 -5.19 -7.54
N GLY A 45 -10.38 -6.29 -8.04
CA GLY A 45 -10.70 -6.83 -9.37
C GLY A 45 -10.11 -6.02 -10.53
N VAL A 46 -9.28 -5.01 -10.27
CA VAL A 46 -8.61 -4.22 -11.31
C VAL A 46 -7.40 -4.97 -11.87
N SER A 47 -6.85 -4.50 -13.00
CA SER A 47 -5.63 -5.07 -13.56
C SER A 47 -4.40 -4.76 -12.70
N PHE A 48 -3.40 -5.65 -12.77
CA PHE A 48 -2.10 -5.44 -12.12
C PHE A 48 -1.48 -4.08 -12.49
N THR A 49 -1.59 -3.68 -13.76
CA THR A 49 -1.10 -2.37 -14.25
C THR A 49 -1.80 -1.20 -13.55
N ALA A 50 -3.12 -1.27 -13.36
CA ALA A 50 -3.85 -0.23 -12.68
C ALA A 50 -3.42 -0.13 -11.20
N ALA A 51 -3.35 -1.26 -10.49
CA ALA A 51 -2.89 -1.32 -9.11
C ALA A 51 -1.45 -0.80 -8.97
N ARG A 52 -0.54 -1.21 -9.87
CA ARG A 52 0.84 -0.72 -9.94
C ARG A 52 0.89 0.80 -10.12
N ASN A 53 0.04 1.37 -10.97
CA ASN A 53 0.01 2.82 -11.19
C ASN A 53 -0.37 3.61 -9.94
N TRP A 54 -1.25 3.05 -9.10
CA TRP A 54 -1.61 3.67 -7.83
C TRP A 54 -0.45 3.70 -6.85
N VAL A 55 0.23 2.55 -6.66
CA VAL A 55 1.25 2.39 -5.60
C VAL A 55 2.63 2.91 -6.02
N VAL A 56 3.00 2.81 -7.29
CA VAL A 56 4.32 3.25 -7.80
C VAL A 56 4.30 4.71 -8.20
N TYR A 57 3.31 5.11 -9.00
CA TYR A 57 3.26 6.46 -9.57
C TYR A 57 2.42 7.42 -8.73
N GLY A 58 1.62 6.94 -7.78
CA GLY A 58 0.78 7.77 -6.93
C GLY A 58 -0.50 8.24 -7.62
N MET A 59 -1.00 7.50 -8.61
CA MET A 59 -2.28 7.81 -9.25
C MET A 59 -3.44 7.47 -8.32
N LYS A 60 -4.41 8.38 -8.18
CA LYS A 60 -5.60 8.15 -7.35
C LYS A 60 -6.71 7.45 -8.16
N PRO A 61 -7.32 6.35 -7.67
CA PRO A 61 -8.47 5.76 -8.32
C PRO A 61 -9.72 6.64 -8.17
N ASN A 62 -10.59 6.63 -9.18
CA ASN A 62 -11.86 7.37 -9.15
C ASN A 62 -12.94 6.66 -8.32
N ASN A 63 -12.85 5.33 -8.17
CA ASN A 63 -13.83 4.55 -7.42
C ASN A 63 -13.54 4.64 -5.91
N PRO A 64 -14.46 5.17 -5.08
CA PRO A 64 -14.25 5.29 -3.64
C PRO A 64 -14.06 3.93 -2.96
N LYS A 65 -14.64 2.85 -3.49
CA LYS A 65 -14.42 1.49 -2.94
C LYS A 65 -12.95 1.06 -3.04
N HIS A 66 -12.25 1.45 -4.11
CA HIS A 66 -10.82 1.13 -4.25
C HIS A 66 -9.99 1.90 -3.21
N ILE A 67 -10.38 3.15 -2.92
CA ILE A 67 -9.74 3.96 -1.86
C ILE A 67 -9.91 3.27 -0.50
N SER A 68 -11.12 2.83 -0.16
CA SER A 68 -11.37 2.10 1.08
C SER A 68 -10.53 0.83 1.19
N VAL A 69 -10.46 0.01 0.13
CA VAL A 69 -9.63 -1.19 0.12
C VAL A 69 -8.14 -0.87 0.34
N LEU A 70 -7.61 0.19 -0.31
CA LEU A 70 -6.21 0.59 -0.13
C LEU A 70 -5.93 1.04 1.30
N SER A 71 -6.86 1.78 1.91
CA SER A 71 -6.77 2.20 3.30
C SER A 71 -6.76 0.99 4.24
N GLU A 72 -7.66 0.03 4.02
CA GLU A 72 -7.72 -1.20 4.82
C GLU A 72 -6.44 -2.06 4.72
N ILE A 73 -5.88 -2.24 3.51
CA ILE A 73 -4.68 -3.08 3.32
C ILE A 73 -3.46 -2.45 4.01
N THR A 74 -3.35 -1.12 3.95
CA THR A 74 -2.15 -0.40 4.42
C THR A 74 -2.26 0.10 5.86
N GLY A 75 -3.49 0.22 6.38
CA GLY A 75 -3.78 0.91 7.64
C GLY A 75 -3.69 2.44 7.55
N ILE A 76 -3.48 3.00 6.35
CA ILE A 76 -3.34 4.45 6.14
C ILE A 76 -4.72 5.07 5.95
N PRO A 77 -5.06 6.19 6.61
CA PRO A 77 -6.32 6.89 6.38
C PRO A 77 -6.52 7.28 4.91
N PRO A 78 -7.76 7.22 4.36
CA PRO A 78 -8.03 7.55 2.96
C PRO A 78 -7.51 8.92 2.49
N GLU A 79 -7.53 9.91 3.38
CA GLU A 79 -7.02 11.27 3.20
C GLU A 79 -5.50 11.31 3.04
N ASP A 80 -4.78 10.38 3.68
CA ASP A 80 -3.32 10.36 3.73
C ASP A 80 -2.67 9.56 2.61
N LEU A 81 -3.42 8.64 1.97
CA LEU A 81 -2.94 7.78 0.89
C LEU A 81 -2.26 8.54 -0.26
N TRP A 82 -2.65 9.79 -0.51
CA TRP A 82 -2.07 10.67 -1.54
C TRP A 82 -1.71 12.07 -1.02
N SER A 83 -1.47 12.22 0.28
CA SER A 83 -1.00 13.49 0.85
C SER A 83 0.28 13.98 0.14
N LYS A 84 0.37 15.30 -0.05
CA LYS A 84 1.47 15.98 -0.75
C LYS A 84 2.66 16.22 0.16
#